data_AF-A0A8X7ZUY4-F1
#
_entry.id   AF-A0A8X7ZUY4-F1
#
_cell.length_a   1.000
_cell.length_b   1.000
_cell.length_c   1.000
_cell.angle_alpha   90.00
_cell.angle_beta   90.00
_cell.angle_gamma   90.00
#
_symmetry.space_group_name_H-M   'P 1'
#
loop_
_entity.id
_entity.type
_entity.pdbx_description
1 polymer ?
#
loop_
_entity_poly.entity_id
_entity_poly.type
_entity_poly.pdbx_seq_one_letter_code
_entity_poly.pdbx_strand_id
1 'polypeptide(L)'
;MEGLSKSDANLIVYVHPSQSKNVDKAILRELSSLLFKYSQAFDGVVLAYSVDPQDKCARILSGVHPYFGVRLRANLLIFSPKPNMLLEGKVVKITRESIHCIVLGFSSAIITDENIRNELKYKAKHGEGVYVSRYHKRHVIKVGAVIRFEVKSLDEEILHISGSLIPANAGSVHWLCSPCLDLVNFCSLDEEILHISGSLIPANTGSVHWLDKYFVDAATDSNKETKTEEEMEMQEQITVGGETLSFVNDHEIKKSKKRRRAADQ
;
A
#
# COMPACT_ATOMS: atom_id res chain seq x y z
N MET A 1 8.67 -15.15 13.84
CA MET A 1 9.27 -13.80 13.89
C MET A 1 8.47 -12.99 14.91
N GLU A 2 9.13 -12.14 15.69
CA GLU A 2 8.42 -11.24 16.61
C GLU A 2 7.57 -10.22 15.82
N GLY A 3 6.63 -9.57 16.50
CA GLY A 3 5.72 -8.61 15.88
C GLY A 3 4.60 -9.22 15.03
N LEU A 4 4.58 -10.53 14.78
CA LEU A 4 3.45 -11.21 14.14
C LEU A 4 2.51 -11.81 15.18
N SER A 5 1.21 -11.51 15.06
CA SER A 5 0.18 -12.06 15.92
C SER A 5 -1.07 -12.46 15.14
N LYS A 6 -1.81 -13.43 15.68
CA LYS A 6 -3.18 -13.73 15.25
C LYS A 6 -4.15 -13.07 16.21
N SER A 7 -5.23 -12.51 15.69
CA SER A 7 -6.26 -11.85 16.49
C SER A 7 -7.65 -12.21 15.99
N ASP A 8 -8.51 -12.62 16.91
CA ASP A 8 -9.92 -12.87 16.63
C ASP A 8 -10.71 -11.59 16.91
N ALA A 9 -11.29 -10.99 15.87
CA ALA A 9 -11.94 -9.69 15.93
C ALA A 9 -13.44 -9.80 15.62
N ASN A 10 -14.26 -9.16 16.45
CA ASN A 10 -15.67 -8.92 16.13
C ASN A 10 -15.78 -7.57 15.43
N LEU A 11 -16.14 -7.58 14.14
CA LEU A 11 -16.17 -6.41 13.29
C LEU A 11 -17.60 -6.09 12.85
N ILE A 12 -17.83 -4.82 12.52
CA ILE A 12 -19.03 -4.36 11.84
C ILE A 12 -18.60 -3.77 10.50
N VAL A 13 -19.05 -4.38 9.41
CA VAL A 13 -18.83 -3.85 8.07
C VAL A 13 -20.10 -3.17 7.59
N TYR A 14 -19.97 -1.92 7.15
CA TYR A 14 -21.08 -1.16 6.60
C TYR A 14 -21.16 -1.38 5.10
N VAL A 15 -22.27 -1.96 4.64
CA VAL A 15 -22.50 -2.28 3.24
C VAL A 15 -23.55 -1.35 2.66
N HIS A 16 -23.26 -0.82 1.47
CA HIS A 16 -24.18 0.05 0.75
C HIS A 16 -25.36 -0.76 0.18
N PRO A 17 -26.60 -0.22 0.14
CA PRO A 17 -27.79 -0.95 -0.34
C PRO A 17 -27.67 -1.50 -1.75
N SER A 18 -26.93 -0.81 -2.63
CA SER A 18 -26.68 -1.29 -4.00
C SER A 18 -25.92 -2.63 -4.03
N GLN A 19 -25.27 -3.01 -2.94
CA GLN A 19 -24.50 -4.25 -2.81
C GLN A 19 -25.26 -5.35 -2.03
N SER A 20 -26.52 -5.11 -1.66
CA SER A 20 -27.37 -6.06 -0.94
C SER A 20 -27.54 -7.42 -1.62
N LYS A 21 -27.40 -7.48 -2.95
CA LYS A 21 -27.44 -8.75 -3.69
C LYS A 21 -26.20 -9.62 -3.49
N ASN A 22 -25.05 -9.02 -3.13
CA ASN A 22 -23.74 -9.68 -3.03
C ASN A 22 -22.99 -9.19 -1.78
N VAL A 23 -23.58 -9.42 -0.61
CA VAL A 23 -23.07 -8.95 0.69
C VAL A 23 -21.66 -9.49 0.96
N ASP A 24 -21.42 -10.78 0.74
CA ASP A 24 -20.11 -11.42 0.95
C ASP A 24 -19.00 -10.72 0.16
N LYS A 25 -19.26 -10.39 -1.11
CA LYS A 25 -18.29 -9.67 -1.95
C LYS A 25 -18.02 -8.27 -1.43
N ALA A 26 -19.04 -7.57 -0.92
CA ALA A 26 -18.88 -6.26 -0.32
C ALA A 26 -18.00 -6.34 0.94
N ILE A 27 -18.25 -7.32 1.81
CA ILE A 27 -17.45 -7.56 3.02
C ILE A 27 -15.99 -7.85 2.68
N LEU A 28 -15.75 -8.78 1.76
CA LEU A 28 -14.39 -9.12 1.33
C LEU A 28 -13.69 -7.89 0.75
N ARG A 29 -14.39 -7.04 0.00
CA ARG A 29 -13.83 -5.79 -0.51
C ARG A 29 -13.42 -4.84 0.63
N GLU A 30 -14.30 -4.65 1.62
CA GLU A 30 -13.99 -3.77 2.76
C GLU A 30 -12.83 -4.33 3.60
N LEU A 31 -12.79 -5.64 3.87
CA LEU A 31 -11.67 -6.24 4.61
C LEU A 31 -10.36 -6.20 3.82
N SER A 32 -10.41 -6.44 2.51
CA SER A 32 -9.24 -6.28 1.64
C SER A 32 -8.70 -4.86 1.62
N SER A 33 -9.55 -3.85 1.87
CA SER A 33 -9.10 -2.46 1.93
C SER A 33 -8.19 -2.16 3.14
N LEU A 34 -8.21 -3.03 4.16
CA LEU A 34 -7.38 -2.95 5.37
C LEU A 34 -5.99 -3.58 5.19
N LEU A 35 -5.80 -4.40 4.16
CA LEU A 35 -4.54 -5.12 3.94
C LEU A 35 -3.39 -4.17 3.65
N PHE A 36 -2.23 -4.46 4.24
CA PHE A 36 -0.97 -3.70 4.08
C PHE A 36 -1.08 -2.21 4.45
N LYS A 37 -2.03 -1.87 5.33
CA LYS A 37 -2.16 -0.54 5.93
C LYS A 37 -2.10 -0.65 7.44
N TYR A 38 -1.47 0.34 8.06
CA TYR A 38 -1.53 0.46 9.51
C TYR A 38 -2.97 0.78 9.94
N SER A 39 -3.47 0.02 10.89
CA SER A 39 -4.78 0.23 11.50
C SER A 39 -4.60 0.56 12.96
N GLN A 40 -4.97 1.77 13.34
CA GLN A 40 -4.96 2.21 14.74
C GLN A 40 -5.91 1.35 15.60
N ALA A 41 -6.98 0.81 15.02
CA ALA A 41 -7.91 -0.06 15.73
C ALA A 41 -7.28 -1.41 16.12
N PHE A 42 -6.28 -1.87 15.37
CA PHE A 42 -5.59 -3.13 15.61
C PHE A 42 -4.16 -2.94 16.12
N ASP A 43 -3.70 -1.69 16.30
CA ASP A 43 -2.33 -1.35 16.70
C ASP A 43 -1.29 -2.05 15.80
N GLY A 44 -1.52 -2.09 14.48
CA GLY A 44 -0.68 -2.83 13.55
C GLY A 44 -1.17 -2.89 12.11
N VAL A 45 -0.38 -3.55 11.27
CA VAL A 45 -0.66 -3.75 9.84
C VAL A 45 -1.39 -5.07 9.63
N VAL A 46 -2.56 -5.04 9.01
CA VAL A 46 -3.29 -6.28 8.67
C VAL A 46 -2.65 -6.92 7.44
N LEU A 47 -2.17 -8.15 7.58
CA LEU A 47 -1.51 -8.90 6.50
C LEU A 47 -2.45 -9.89 5.81
N ALA A 48 -3.36 -10.49 6.57
CA ALA A 48 -4.33 -11.43 6.06
C ALA A 48 -5.56 -11.45 6.96
N TYR A 49 -6.67 -11.93 6.40
CA TYR A 49 -7.90 -12.16 7.15
C TYR A 49 -8.55 -13.47 6.72
N SER A 50 -9.32 -14.07 7.63
CA SER A 50 -10.28 -15.12 7.36
C SER A 50 -11.58 -14.75 8.03
N VAL A 51 -12.71 -14.95 7.35
CA VAL A 51 -14.03 -14.59 7.88
C VAL A 51 -14.80 -15.86 8.18
N ASP A 52 -15.37 -15.94 9.37
CA ASP A 52 -16.28 -17.02 9.73
C ASP A 52 -17.68 -16.75 9.14
N PRO A 53 -18.49 -17.80 8.87
CA PRO A 53 -19.85 -17.64 8.34
C PRO A 53 -20.68 -16.68 9.19
N GLN A 54 -21.32 -15.72 8.51
CA GLN A 54 -21.99 -14.60 9.16
C GLN A 54 -23.36 -14.96 9.74
N ASP A 55 -23.77 -14.14 10.70
CA ASP A 55 -25.15 -14.03 11.15
C ASP A 55 -26.01 -13.49 10.00
N LYS A 56 -27.16 -14.11 9.70
CA LYS A 56 -28.00 -13.76 8.54
C LYS A 56 -28.70 -12.39 8.65
N CYS A 57 -28.53 -11.70 9.77
CA CYS A 57 -29.25 -10.48 10.12
C CYS A 57 -28.32 -9.27 10.17
N ALA A 58 -28.55 -8.31 9.27
CA ALA A 58 -27.89 -7.01 9.30
C ALA A 58 -28.76 -5.94 9.97
N ARG A 59 -28.13 -4.97 10.63
CA ARG A 59 -28.84 -3.81 11.21
C ARG A 59 -28.80 -2.65 10.23
N ILE A 60 -29.97 -2.16 9.82
CA ILE A 60 -30.06 -0.93 9.03
C ILE A 60 -29.75 0.25 9.94
N LEU A 61 -28.80 1.09 9.52
CA LEU A 61 -28.54 2.36 10.18
C LEU A 61 -29.57 3.39 9.74
N SER A 62 -30.30 3.96 10.69
CA SER A 62 -31.22 5.07 10.45
C SER A 62 -30.43 6.37 10.22
N GLY A 63 -30.48 6.92 9.01
CA GLY A 63 -29.79 8.16 8.61
C GLY A 63 -30.07 8.53 7.15
N VAL A 64 -29.50 9.64 6.66
CA VAL A 64 -29.73 10.17 5.30
C VAL A 64 -29.28 9.20 4.20
N HIS A 65 -28.24 8.41 4.45
CA HIS A 65 -27.78 7.35 3.55
C HIS A 65 -27.94 6.00 4.26
N PRO A 66 -28.91 5.16 3.88
CA PRO A 66 -29.14 3.90 4.57
C PRO A 66 -27.99 2.95 4.25
N TYR A 67 -27.08 2.71 5.19
CA TYR A 67 -26.17 1.55 5.13
C TYR A 67 -26.72 0.46 6.04
N PHE A 68 -26.41 -0.79 5.74
CA PHE A 68 -26.67 -1.88 6.68
C PHE A 68 -25.35 -2.40 7.24
N GLY A 69 -25.27 -2.43 8.57
CA GLY A 69 -24.13 -2.96 9.33
C GLY A 69 -24.25 -4.46 9.48
N VAL A 70 -23.24 -5.16 8.97
CA VAL A 70 -23.12 -6.61 9.05
C VAL A 70 -22.08 -6.95 10.11
N ARG A 71 -22.50 -7.68 11.16
CA ARG A 71 -21.59 -8.16 12.20
C ARG A 71 -20.92 -9.44 11.73
N LEU A 72 -19.61 -9.52 11.92
CA LEU A 72 -18.83 -10.69 11.55
C LEU A 72 -17.71 -10.94 12.54
N ARG A 73 -17.31 -12.21 12.63
CA ARG A 73 -16.07 -12.61 13.30
C ARG A 73 -15.03 -12.86 12.22
N ALA A 74 -13.85 -12.29 12.41
CA ALA A 74 -12.72 -12.48 11.52
C ALA A 74 -11.45 -12.80 12.31
N ASN A 75 -10.67 -13.72 11.77
CA ASN A 75 -9.33 -14.03 12.24
C ASN A 75 -8.37 -13.21 11.40
N LEU A 76 -7.59 -12.33 12.04
CA LEU A 76 -6.66 -11.42 11.40
C LEU A 76 -5.23 -11.86 11.69
N LEU A 77 -4.37 -11.82 10.67
CA LEU A 77 -2.92 -11.85 10.84
C LEU A 77 -2.41 -10.41 10.86
N ILE A 78 -1.81 -10.01 11.98
CA ILE A 78 -1.38 -8.63 12.21
C ILE A 78 0.14 -8.59 12.38
N PHE A 79 0.77 -7.60 11.75
CA PHE A 79 2.16 -7.23 11.97
C PHE A 79 2.24 -5.93 12.75
N SER A 80 2.68 -6.01 14.01
CA SER A 80 2.80 -4.92 14.97
C SER A 80 4.21 -4.93 15.59
N PRO A 81 5.23 -4.44 14.86
CA PRO A 81 6.59 -4.38 15.38
C PRO A 81 6.68 -3.30 16.46
N LYS A 82 7.08 -3.70 17.67
CA LYS A 82 7.24 -2.79 18.82
C LYS A 82 8.72 -2.56 19.10
N PRO A 83 9.08 -1.43 19.73
CA PRO A 83 10.46 -1.20 20.17
C PRO A 83 11.00 -2.38 20.98
N ASN A 84 12.28 -2.68 20.78
CA ASN A 84 13.04 -3.79 21.38
C ASN A 84 12.68 -5.20 20.84
N MET A 85 11.75 -5.32 19.89
CA MET A 85 11.51 -6.60 19.21
C MET A 85 12.61 -6.92 18.21
N LEU A 86 12.87 -8.20 17.99
CA LEU A 86 13.83 -8.69 17.00
C LEU A 86 13.12 -9.10 15.71
N LEU A 87 13.46 -8.41 14.63
CA LEU A 87 12.96 -8.72 13.29
C LEU A 87 14.08 -9.23 12.39
N GLU A 88 13.69 -9.94 11.35
CA GLU A 88 14.60 -10.39 10.30
C GLU A 88 14.22 -9.74 8.98
N GLY A 89 15.22 -9.22 8.27
CA GLY A 89 15.04 -8.54 6.99
C GLY A 89 16.12 -8.90 6.00
N LYS A 90 15.75 -8.97 4.71
CA LYS A 90 16.69 -9.18 3.59
C LYS A 90 17.34 -7.85 3.23
N VAL A 91 18.67 -7.79 3.27
CA VAL A 91 19.42 -6.58 2.93
C VAL A 91 19.30 -6.32 1.43
N VAL A 92 18.86 -5.12 1.07
CA VAL A 92 18.68 -4.70 -0.33
C VAL A 92 19.68 -3.64 -0.75
N LYS A 93 20.20 -2.85 0.18
CA LYS A 93 21.20 -1.82 -0.09
C LYS A 93 22.10 -1.61 1.12
N ILE A 94 23.38 -1.39 0.87
CA ILE A 94 24.37 -1.07 1.88
C ILE A 94 25.08 0.21 1.47
N THR A 95 25.21 1.13 2.43
CA THR A 95 26.04 2.33 2.30
C THR A 95 27.05 2.36 3.45
N ARG A 96 27.92 3.36 3.45
CA ARG A 96 28.84 3.61 4.56
C ARG A 96 28.12 4.06 5.84
N GLU A 97 26.94 4.65 5.69
CA GLU A 97 26.17 5.27 6.78
C GLU A 97 24.93 4.47 7.17
N SER A 98 24.55 3.47 6.37
CA SER A 98 23.31 2.73 6.59
C SER A 98 23.29 1.33 5.98
N ILE A 99 22.42 0.49 6.52
CA ILE A 99 21.98 -0.77 5.93
C ILE A 99 20.48 -0.67 5.71
N HIS A 100 20.03 -0.90 4.48
CA HIS A 100 18.61 -0.95 4.13
C HIS A 100 18.19 -2.39 3.90
N CYS A 101 17.08 -2.79 4.48
CA CYS A 101 16.54 -4.14 4.36
C CYS A 101 15.01 -4.12 4.21
N ILE A 102 14.46 -5.22 3.69
CA ILE A 102 13.03 -5.43 3.55
C ILE A 102 12.61 -6.52 4.53
N VAL A 103 11.59 -6.22 5.33
CA VAL A 103 10.95 -7.12 6.30
C VAL A 103 9.64 -7.63 5.70
N LEU A 104 9.43 -8.95 5.74
CA LEU A 104 8.22 -9.64 5.23
C LEU A 104 7.83 -9.30 3.78
N GLY A 105 8.76 -8.75 2.98
CA GLY A 105 8.53 -8.40 1.58
C GLY A 105 7.86 -7.05 1.32
N PHE A 106 7.35 -6.35 2.34
CA PHE A 106 6.60 -5.10 2.15
C PHE A 106 7.10 -3.91 2.99
N SER A 107 7.64 -4.16 4.19
CA SER A 107 8.07 -3.09 5.09
C SER A 107 9.57 -2.81 4.91
N SER A 108 9.91 -1.56 4.64
CA SER A 108 11.31 -1.13 4.55
C SER A 108 11.88 -0.88 5.93
N ALA A 109 13.14 -1.24 6.15
CA ALA A 109 13.85 -0.99 7.38
C ALA A 109 15.23 -0.39 7.12
N ILE A 110 15.64 0.56 7.96
CA ILE A 110 16.96 1.18 7.93
C ILE A 110 17.67 0.97 9.27
N ILE A 111 18.95 0.63 9.21
CA ILE A 111 19.87 0.70 10.34
C ILE A 111 20.94 1.74 10.00
N THR A 112 20.94 2.87 10.69
CA THR A 112 21.95 3.92 10.57
C THR A 112 23.25 3.52 11.27
N ASP A 113 24.37 4.12 10.88
CA ASP A 113 25.71 3.82 11.41
C ASP A 113 25.85 3.99 12.91
N GLU A 114 25.16 4.98 13.50
CA GLU A 114 25.04 5.16 14.96
C GLU A 114 24.42 3.93 15.66
N ASN A 115 23.60 3.17 14.94
CA ASN A 115 22.94 1.95 15.39
C ASN A 115 23.65 0.67 14.90
N ILE A 116 24.86 0.78 14.35
CA ILE A 116 25.71 -0.35 13.97
C ILE A 116 26.85 -0.50 14.98
N ARG A 117 27.11 -1.74 15.44
CA ARG A 117 28.23 -1.99 16.36
C ARG A 117 29.56 -1.55 15.76
N ASN A 118 30.39 -0.92 16.59
CA ASN A 118 31.73 -0.48 16.24
C ASN A 118 32.67 -1.59 15.75
N GLU A 119 32.36 -2.86 16.00
CA GLU A 119 33.11 -3.99 15.47
C GLU A 119 32.81 -4.28 14.00
N LEU A 120 31.61 -3.96 13.52
CA LEU A 120 31.21 -4.11 12.13
C LEU A 120 31.74 -2.90 11.35
N LYS A 121 32.66 -3.15 10.42
CA LYS A 121 33.24 -2.10 9.59
C LYS A 121 32.83 -2.25 8.14
N TYR A 122 32.39 -1.13 7.58
CA TYR A 122 32.17 -0.97 6.16
C TYR A 122 33.47 -1.19 5.38
N LYS A 123 33.40 -1.96 4.30
CA LYS A 123 34.45 -2.15 3.31
C LYS A 123 33.81 -2.15 1.92
N ALA A 124 34.45 -1.50 0.96
CA ALA A 124 34.13 -1.69 -0.45
C ALA A 124 34.90 -2.91 -0.97
N LYS A 125 34.19 -3.90 -1.50
CA LYS A 125 34.77 -5.08 -2.16
C LYS A 125 34.15 -5.21 -3.55
N HIS A 126 34.98 -5.24 -4.60
CA HIS A 126 34.53 -5.39 -5.99
C HIS A 126 33.44 -4.38 -6.41
N GLY A 127 33.48 -3.16 -5.86
CA GLY A 127 32.46 -2.14 -6.11
C GLY A 127 31.22 -2.21 -5.21
N GLU A 128 31.06 -3.28 -4.42
CA GLU A 128 29.94 -3.46 -3.50
C GLU A 128 30.31 -3.15 -2.05
N GLY A 129 29.39 -2.49 -1.33
CA GLY A 129 29.52 -2.21 0.09
C GLY A 129 29.21 -3.44 0.94
N VAL A 130 30.09 -3.78 1.88
CA VAL A 130 29.89 -4.87 2.85
C VAL A 130 30.27 -4.43 4.26
N TYR A 131 29.56 -4.90 5.27
CA TYR A 131 29.98 -4.79 6.67
C TYR A 131 30.62 -6.10 7.13
N VAL A 132 31.81 -6.03 7.72
CA VAL A 132 32.54 -7.20 8.21
C VAL A 132 32.93 -6.98 9.67
N SER A 133 32.68 -7.97 10.53
CA SER A 133 33.12 -7.91 11.92
C SER A 133 34.65 -7.95 12.03
N ARG A 134 35.21 -7.09 12.88
CA ARG A 134 36.63 -7.08 13.24
C ARG A 134 37.05 -8.35 13.98
N TYR A 135 36.17 -8.87 14.84
CA TYR A 135 36.47 -10.03 15.67
C TYR A 135 36.14 -11.35 14.97
N HIS A 136 35.07 -11.37 14.15
CA HIS A 136 34.60 -12.57 13.47
C HIS A 136 34.61 -12.38 11.95
N LYS A 137 35.70 -12.79 11.29
CA LYS A 137 35.85 -12.63 9.82
C LYS A 137 34.74 -13.28 8.98
N ARG A 138 34.02 -14.26 9.54
CA ARG A 138 32.87 -14.93 8.92
C ARG A 138 31.54 -14.18 9.09
N HIS A 139 31.47 -13.23 10.03
CA HIS A 139 30.30 -12.37 10.20
C HIS A 139 30.38 -11.25 9.17
N VAL A 140 29.69 -11.48 8.04
CA VAL A 140 29.63 -10.56 6.90
C VAL A 140 28.17 -10.23 6.62
N ILE A 141 27.88 -8.94 6.48
CA ILE A 141 26.60 -8.42 6.01
C ILE A 141 26.84 -7.82 4.63
N LYS A 142 26.18 -8.41 3.63
CA LYS A 142 26.23 -8.00 2.22
C LYS A 142 24.80 -7.91 1.69
N VAL A 143 24.62 -7.29 0.52
CA VAL A 143 23.33 -7.30 -0.18
C VAL A 143 22.88 -8.76 -0.41
N GLY A 144 21.59 -9.02 -0.22
CA GLY A 144 20.97 -10.34 -0.26
C GLY A 144 21.05 -11.13 1.04
N ALA A 145 21.90 -10.74 2.00
CA ALA A 145 21.95 -11.41 3.30
C ALA A 145 20.69 -11.13 4.13
N VAL A 146 20.25 -12.09 4.93
CA VAL A 146 19.23 -11.86 5.96
C VAL A 146 19.93 -11.43 7.25
N ILE A 147 19.47 -10.32 7.82
CA ILE A 147 19.95 -9.81 9.10
C ILE A 147 18.84 -9.84 10.14
N ARG A 148 19.19 -10.16 11.37
CA ARG A 148 18.36 -9.95 12.56
C ARG A 148 18.73 -8.61 13.19
N PHE A 149 17.75 -7.78 13.49
CA PHE A 149 17.97 -6.47 14.11
C PHE A 149 16.87 -6.16 15.11
N GLU A 150 17.18 -5.28 16.06
CA GLU A 150 16.23 -4.78 17.05
C GLU A 150 15.46 -3.59 16.51
N VAL A 151 14.15 -3.56 16.71
CA VAL A 151 13.29 -2.43 16.33
C VAL A 151 13.50 -1.26 17.30
N LYS A 152 13.76 -0.07 16.75
CA LYS A 152 13.80 1.19 17.49
C LYS A 152 12.47 1.93 17.39
N SER A 153 11.93 2.02 16.19
CA SER A 153 10.63 2.66 15.92
C SER A 153 10.03 2.16 14.61
N LEU A 154 8.72 2.34 14.46
CA LEU A 154 7.97 2.17 13.23
C LEU A 154 7.37 3.52 12.84
N ASP A 155 7.56 3.93 11.60
CA ASP A 155 6.76 4.96 10.95
C ASP A 155 5.49 4.29 10.39
N GLU A 156 4.34 4.62 10.98
CA GLU A 156 3.05 4.00 10.66
C GLU A 156 2.50 4.42 9.29
N GLU A 157 2.90 5.59 8.77
CA GLU A 157 2.36 6.12 7.51
C GLU A 157 3.00 5.44 6.30
N ILE A 158 4.34 5.30 6.34
CA ILE A 158 5.12 4.70 5.25
C ILE A 158 5.59 3.27 5.54
N LEU A 159 5.20 2.72 6.69
CA LEU A 159 5.56 1.38 7.16
C LEU A 159 7.08 1.17 7.19
N HIS A 160 7.80 2.19 7.64
CA HIS A 160 9.25 2.21 7.64
C HIS A 160 9.82 1.99 9.05
N ILE A 161 10.68 0.99 9.21
CA ILE A 161 11.23 0.58 10.50
C ILE A 161 12.62 1.18 10.69
N SER A 162 12.84 1.85 11.82
CA SER A 162 14.19 2.15 12.30
C SER A 162 14.70 0.98 13.13
N GLY A 163 15.89 0.48 12.82
CA GLY A 163 16.47 -0.70 13.44
C GLY A 163 17.84 -0.48 14.06
N SER A 164 18.27 -1.43 14.89
CA SER A 164 19.58 -1.45 15.53
C SER A 164 20.26 -2.81 15.47
N LEU A 165 21.57 -2.76 15.21
CA LEU A 165 22.48 -3.90 15.30
C LEU A 165 23.37 -3.84 16.54
N ILE A 166 23.08 -2.93 17.49
CA ILE A 166 23.81 -2.80 18.78
C ILE A 166 23.70 -4.07 19.63
N PRO A 167 22.52 -4.72 19.78
CA PRO A 167 22.40 -5.91 20.61
C PRO A 167 23.27 -7.07 20.12
N ALA A 168 23.78 -7.86 21.06
CA ALA A 168 24.69 -8.97 20.76
C ALA A 168 24.04 -10.07 19.89
N ASN A 169 22.73 -10.24 20.03
CA ASN A 169 21.90 -11.19 19.28
C ASN A 169 21.40 -10.66 17.92
N ALA A 170 21.76 -9.43 17.54
CA ALA A 170 21.54 -8.90 16.21
C ALA A 170 22.71 -9.26 15.27
N GLY A 171 22.55 -9.10 13.96
CA GLY A 171 23.60 -9.34 12.97
C GLY A 171 23.16 -10.25 11.82
N SER A 172 24.14 -10.86 11.14
CA SER A 172 23.83 -11.78 10.03
C SER A 172 23.24 -13.06 10.60
N VAL A 173 22.07 -13.49 10.09
CA VAL A 173 21.39 -14.71 10.57
C VAL A 173 22.25 -15.94 10.33
N HIS A 174 22.91 -16.05 9.18
CA HIS A 174 23.83 -17.15 8.88
C HIS A 174 24.95 -17.27 9.93
N TRP A 175 25.48 -16.13 10.41
CA TRP A 175 26.49 -16.12 11.46
C TRP A 175 25.90 -16.47 12.83
N LEU A 176 24.74 -15.90 13.19
CA LEU A 176 24.05 -16.20 14.45
C LEU A 176 23.67 -17.69 14.55
N CYS A 177 23.31 -18.33 13.44
CA CYS A 177 22.97 -19.75 13.36
C CYS A 177 24.17 -20.66 13.14
N SER A 178 25.40 -20.14 12.98
CA SER A 178 26.59 -20.97 12.76
C SER A 178 26.91 -21.99 13.86
N PRO A 179 26.50 -21.84 15.14
CA PRO A 179 26.59 -22.94 16.12
C PRO A 179 25.60 -24.09 15.90
N CYS A 180 24.55 -23.90 15.07
CA CYS A 180 23.47 -24.88 14.84
C CYS A 180 23.56 -25.62 13.49
N LEU A 181 24.59 -25.36 12.67
CA LEU A 181 24.73 -25.97 11.34
C LEU A 181 25.28 -27.40 11.42
N ASP A 182 24.47 -28.32 11.93
CA ASP A 182 24.40 -29.70 11.41
C ASP A 182 22.98 -30.07 10.94
N LEU A 183 21.98 -29.24 11.18
CA LEU A 183 20.65 -29.43 10.63
C LEU A 183 20.09 -28.06 10.26
N VAL A 184 19.29 -28.03 9.20
CA VAL A 184 18.48 -26.89 8.76
C VAL A 184 19.13 -26.01 7.68
N ASN A 185 19.20 -26.58 6.48
CA ASN A 185 18.84 -25.85 5.26
C ASN A 185 17.35 -25.42 5.40
N PHE A 186 17.06 -24.23 5.91
CA PHE A 186 15.75 -23.61 5.69
C PHE A 186 15.85 -22.60 4.54
N CYS A 187 15.10 -22.93 3.49
CA CYS A 187 14.61 -22.13 2.38
C CYS A 187 15.24 -20.75 2.17
N SER A 188 16.18 -20.69 1.23
CA SER A 188 16.23 -19.55 0.31
C SER A 188 14.92 -19.54 -0.48
N LEU A 189 13.96 -18.71 -0.08
CA LEU A 189 13.00 -18.21 -1.06
C LEU A 189 13.73 -17.11 -1.83
N ASP A 190 14.24 -17.48 -3.01
CA ASP A 190 14.52 -16.54 -4.08
C ASP A 190 13.18 -16.06 -4.66
N GLU A 191 12.42 -15.31 -3.87
CA GLU A 191 11.41 -14.39 -4.41
C GLU A 191 12.12 -13.06 -4.62
N GLU A 192 12.73 -12.96 -5.81
CA GLU A 192 13.09 -11.69 -6.42
C GLU A 192 11.83 -10.81 -6.45
N ILE A 193 11.93 -9.60 -5.89
CA ILE A 193 11.13 -8.40 -6.19
C ILE A 193 9.67 -8.68 -6.60
N LEU A 194 8.70 -8.30 -5.75
CA LEU A 194 7.28 -8.27 -6.14
C LEU A 194 7.10 -7.40 -7.41
N HIS A 195 7.06 -8.04 -8.57
CA HIS A 195 6.77 -7.42 -9.87
C HIS A 195 5.25 -7.41 -10.07
N ILE A 196 4.64 -6.24 -9.93
CA ILE A 196 3.26 -6.03 -10.36
C ILE A 196 3.30 -5.59 -11.82
N SER A 197 2.96 -6.50 -12.74
CA SER A 197 2.80 -6.20 -14.16
C SER A 197 1.31 -6.17 -14.51
N GLY A 198 0.85 -5.02 -14.99
CA GLY A 198 -0.51 -4.83 -15.49
C GLY A 198 -0.53 -4.60 -17.00
N SER A 199 -1.65 -4.89 -17.65
CA SER A 199 -1.88 -4.61 -19.07
C SER A 199 -2.71 -3.35 -19.22
N LEU A 200 -2.35 -2.48 -20.16
CA LEU A 200 -3.15 -1.32 -20.60
C LEU A 200 -4.00 -1.63 -21.85
N ILE A 201 -4.05 -2.90 -22.27
CA ILE A 201 -4.83 -3.34 -23.45
C ILE A 201 -6.34 -3.33 -23.19
N PRO A 202 -6.86 -3.70 -22.00
CA PRO A 202 -8.29 -3.59 -21.72
C PRO A 202 -8.80 -2.14 -21.87
N ALA A 203 -9.96 -1.95 -22.49
CA ALA A 203 -10.53 -0.61 -22.76
C ALA A 203 -10.79 0.22 -21.49
N ASN A 204 -10.82 -0.41 -20.33
CA ASN A 204 -11.00 0.22 -19.02
C ASN A 204 -9.68 0.51 -18.29
N THR A 205 -8.55 0.47 -18.98
CA THR A 205 -7.23 0.79 -18.43
C THR A 205 -6.62 1.95 -19.22
N GLY A 206 -6.07 2.93 -18.50
CA GLY A 206 -5.62 4.18 -19.10
C GLY A 206 -5.50 5.29 -18.06
N SER A 207 -5.19 6.50 -18.52
CA SER A 207 -5.16 7.68 -17.64
C SER A 207 -6.54 7.91 -16.99
N VAL A 208 -6.60 8.16 -15.69
CA VAL A 208 -7.85 8.43 -14.95
C VAL A 208 -8.63 9.58 -15.59
N HIS A 209 -7.93 10.64 -16.01
CA HIS A 209 -8.54 11.78 -16.70
C HIS A 209 -9.08 11.43 -18.11
N TRP A 210 -8.55 10.39 -18.74
CA TRP A 210 -9.07 9.87 -20.00
C TRP A 210 -10.27 8.95 -19.76
N LEU A 211 -10.17 8.03 -18.81
CA LEU A 211 -11.26 7.12 -18.46
C LEU A 211 -12.50 7.88 -17.98
N ASP A 212 -12.36 8.89 -17.12
CA ASP A 212 -13.49 9.70 -16.63
C ASP A 212 -14.27 10.41 -17.75
N LYS A 213 -13.60 10.71 -18.87
CA LYS A 213 -14.21 11.40 -20.02
C LYS A 213 -14.91 10.44 -21.00
N TYR A 214 -14.50 9.17 -21.04
CA TYR A 214 -14.91 8.20 -22.07
C TYR A 214 -15.55 6.91 -21.50
N PHE A 215 -15.70 6.78 -20.18
CA PHE A 215 -16.42 5.64 -19.57
C PHE A 215 -17.95 5.74 -19.66
N VAL A 216 -18.45 6.89 -20.09
CA VAL A 216 -19.84 7.05 -20.52
C VAL A 216 -19.84 6.74 -22.01
N ASP A 217 -20.18 5.50 -22.38
CA ASP A 217 -20.70 5.09 -23.71
C ASP A 217 -20.62 3.56 -23.98
N ALA A 218 -20.29 2.73 -22.98
CA ALA A 218 -20.39 1.27 -23.15
C ALA A 218 -21.79 0.68 -22.88
N ALA A 219 -22.81 1.51 -22.61
CA ALA A 219 -24.15 1.06 -22.22
C ALA A 219 -25.29 1.45 -23.18
N THR A 220 -25.02 2.18 -24.27
CA THR A 220 -26.06 2.54 -25.24
C THR A 220 -25.50 2.54 -26.66
N ASP A 221 -26.34 2.08 -27.59
CA ASP A 221 -26.20 2.18 -29.06
C ASP A 221 -25.62 0.99 -29.82
N SER A 222 -26.31 -0.15 -29.65
CA SER A 222 -26.74 -0.92 -30.82
C SER A 222 -27.85 -0.18 -31.58
N ASN A 223 -27.53 0.43 -32.72
CA ASN A 223 -28.39 0.66 -33.92
C ASN A 223 -28.16 2.03 -34.58
N LYS A 224 -27.37 2.07 -35.66
CA LYS A 224 -27.84 2.32 -37.05
C LYS A 224 -26.69 2.71 -37.98
N GLU A 225 -26.76 2.14 -39.17
CA GLU A 225 -25.85 2.29 -40.29
C GLU A 225 -26.02 3.64 -41.03
N THR A 226 -24.89 4.11 -41.57
CA THR A 226 -24.66 4.79 -42.87
C THR A 226 -25.22 6.17 -43.22
N LYS A 227 -24.24 7.03 -43.61
CA LYS A 227 -24.12 7.89 -44.81
C LYS A 227 -24.50 9.39 -44.76
N THR A 228 -23.42 10.19 -44.82
CA THR A 228 -23.08 11.18 -45.87
C THR A 228 -23.71 12.60 -45.85
N GLU A 229 -22.78 13.58 -45.79
CA GLU A 229 -22.72 14.94 -46.35
C GLU A 229 -23.75 16.02 -45.96
N GLU A 230 -23.19 17.02 -45.26
CA GLU A 230 -23.19 18.47 -45.54
C GLU A 230 -24.46 19.23 -46.00
N GLU A 231 -24.62 20.38 -45.32
CA GLU A 231 -25.20 21.67 -45.73
C GLU A 231 -26.59 22.14 -45.24
N MET A 232 -26.54 23.39 -44.77
CA MET A 232 -27.53 24.47 -44.75
C MET A 232 -28.45 24.70 -43.54
N GLU A 233 -28.32 25.95 -43.06
CA GLU A 233 -29.13 26.72 -42.12
C GLU A 233 -30.62 26.79 -42.51
N MET A 234 -31.52 26.85 -41.51
CA MET A 234 -32.42 28.00 -41.33
C MET A 234 -33.26 27.93 -40.04
N GLN A 235 -33.58 29.12 -39.57
CA GLN A 235 -34.38 29.51 -38.41
C GLN A 235 -35.82 28.96 -38.40
N GLU A 236 -36.46 28.81 -37.23
CA GLU A 236 -37.47 29.77 -36.73
C GLU A 236 -38.11 29.35 -35.39
N GLN A 237 -38.61 30.37 -34.69
CA GLN A 237 -39.18 30.41 -33.34
C GLN A 237 -40.61 29.86 -33.25
N ILE A 238 -41.09 29.62 -32.01
CA ILE A 238 -42.36 30.07 -31.39
C ILE A 238 -42.46 29.37 -30.00
N THR A 239 -42.12 30.02 -28.87
CA THR A 239 -43.01 30.71 -27.87
C THR A 239 -44.24 29.89 -27.45
N VAL A 240 -44.54 29.64 -26.16
CA VAL A 240 -45.07 30.49 -25.06
C VAL A 240 -45.11 29.56 -23.82
N GLY A 241 -44.89 29.88 -22.56
CA GLY A 241 -44.82 31.12 -21.77
C GLY A 241 -45.24 30.74 -20.33
N GLY A 242 -44.58 31.30 -19.32
CA GLY A 242 -44.88 31.06 -17.90
C GLY A 242 -43.75 31.49 -16.95
N GLU A 243 -43.51 32.80 -16.88
CA GLU A 243 -42.55 33.50 -16.00
C GLU A 243 -43.03 33.50 -14.53
N THR A 244 -42.19 33.50 -13.49
CA THR A 244 -41.42 34.65 -12.94
C THR A 244 -40.58 34.12 -11.74
N LEU A 245 -39.24 34.17 -11.72
CA LEU A 245 -38.29 35.25 -11.31
C LEU A 245 -38.45 35.72 -9.84
N SER A 246 -37.41 35.63 -8.98
CA SER A 246 -36.24 36.55 -8.91
C SER A 246 -35.19 36.02 -7.89
N PHE A 247 -33.88 35.93 -8.21
CA PHE A 247 -32.76 36.91 -8.08
C PHE A 247 -32.47 37.36 -6.62
N VAL A 248 -31.22 37.31 -6.11
CA VAL A 248 -30.13 38.29 -6.38
C VAL A 248 -28.76 37.81 -5.82
N ASN A 249 -27.72 37.84 -6.68
CA ASN A 249 -26.35 38.44 -6.62
C ASN A 249 -25.50 38.45 -5.31
N ASP A 250 -24.16 38.53 -5.28
CA ASP A 250 -23.10 38.76 -6.29
C ASP A 250 -21.68 38.57 -5.69
N HIS A 251 -20.68 38.58 -6.59
CA HIS A 251 -19.26 38.98 -6.45
C HIS A 251 -18.27 38.02 -5.73
N GLU A 252 -17.01 37.83 -6.18
CA GLU A 252 -16.16 38.69 -7.00
C GLU A 252 -15.00 37.93 -7.72
N ILE A 253 -14.58 38.54 -8.83
CA ILE A 253 -13.47 38.23 -9.74
C ILE A 253 -12.12 38.63 -9.13
N LYS A 254 -11.00 37.92 -9.43
CA LYS A 254 -9.72 38.54 -9.91
C LYS A 254 -8.59 37.55 -10.26
N LYS A 255 -8.17 37.63 -11.54
CA LYS A 255 -6.81 37.92 -12.10
C LYS A 255 -5.62 37.08 -11.56
N SER A 256 -4.65 36.59 -12.34
CA SER A 256 -4.02 37.11 -13.56
C SER A 256 -3.04 36.08 -14.17
N LYS A 257 -2.91 36.07 -15.50
CA LYS A 257 -1.75 35.52 -16.23
C LYS A 257 -0.64 36.57 -16.27
N LYS A 258 0.62 36.20 -15.96
CA LYS A 258 1.81 36.96 -16.36
C LYS A 258 2.97 36.02 -16.77
N ARG A 259 3.49 36.30 -17.97
CA ARG A 259 4.57 35.67 -18.74
C ARG A 259 5.94 35.59 -18.04
N ARG A 260 6.80 34.66 -18.50
CA ARG A 260 8.23 34.82 -18.88
C ARG A 260 8.69 33.53 -19.62
N ARG A 261 8.83 33.56 -20.95
CA ARG A 261 10.03 33.85 -21.81
C ARG A 261 11.12 32.78 -21.76
N ALA A 262 11.35 32.19 -22.95
CA ALA A 262 12.39 31.24 -23.32
C ALA A 262 13.79 31.87 -23.29
N ALA A 263 14.78 31.00 -23.04
CA ALA A 263 16.20 31.26 -23.16
C ALA A 263 16.66 30.91 -24.59
N ASP A 264 17.47 31.78 -25.18
CA ASP A 264 18.40 31.46 -26.25
C ASP A 264 19.65 32.30 -26.02
N GLN A 265 20.72 31.64 -25.57
CA GLN A 265 22.11 31.75 -26.00
C GLN A 265 22.98 30.80 -25.16
#